data_AF-A0A5P1F1Z7-F1
#
_entry.id   AF-A0A5P1F1Z7-F1
#
_cell.length_a   1.000
_cell.length_b   1.000
_cell.length_c   1.000
_cell.angle_alpha   90.00
_cell.angle_beta   90.00
_cell.angle_gamma   90.00
#
_symmetry.space_group_name_H-M   'P 1'
#
loop_
_entity.id
_entity.type
_entity.pdbx_description
1 polymer ?
#
loop_
_entity_poly.entity_id
_entity_poly.type
_entity_poly.pdbx_seq_one_letter_code
_entity_poly.pdbx_strand_id
1 'polypeptide(L)'
;MVRIRLSIHNSFLEEEKEEDEKLETGGRFHHKMKLSIFLFLILLQCSHPIKASIEEICKQATSNNIDSYKFCITTLKSKTKTANQEDIFAIASDLMMDAFHRNLRIIQELQEEKGLSKKQQNALRFCFTAYGNGISKMEQVFFRYKLVGVDIAKNCVGAGIDQVALCNEAFVKEGIKSLMVEENEEAINLARLASQLIPPAKA
;
A
#
# COMPACT_ATOMS: atom_id res chain seq x y z
N MET A 1 -69.06 -27.65 75.84
CA MET A 1 -67.69 -27.23 75.47
C MET A 1 -67.52 -27.52 73.97
N VAL A 2 -67.70 -26.50 73.12
CA VAL A 2 -66.65 -25.69 72.45
C VAL A 2 -65.96 -26.49 71.32
N ARG A 3 -66.40 -26.25 70.06
CA ARG A 3 -65.66 -25.64 68.90
C ARG A 3 -64.37 -26.43 68.55
N ILE A 4 -64.08 -26.79 67.30
CA ILE A 4 -63.79 -25.86 66.19
C ILE A 4 -64.03 -26.59 64.85
N ARG A 5 -64.97 -26.06 64.06
CA ARG A 5 -64.97 -26.07 62.59
C ARG A 5 -64.00 -24.98 62.12
N LEU A 6 -63.49 -25.12 60.90
CA LEU A 6 -62.71 -24.16 60.10
C LEU A 6 -61.18 -24.27 60.23
N SER A 7 -60.56 -24.97 59.28
CA SER A 7 -59.31 -24.51 58.63
C SER A 7 -58.93 -25.40 57.42
N ILE A 8 -59.79 -25.52 56.41
CA ILE A 8 -59.42 -26.16 55.11
C ILE A 8 -59.92 -25.31 53.94
N HIS A 9 -59.88 -23.99 54.07
CA HIS A 9 -60.33 -23.09 53.00
C HIS A 9 -59.53 -21.79 52.95
N ASN A 10 -58.21 -21.87 53.23
CA ASN A 10 -57.36 -20.68 53.24
C ASN A 10 -55.94 -20.92 52.68
N SER A 11 -55.72 -22.00 51.93
CA SER A 11 -54.40 -22.34 51.37
C SER A 11 -54.43 -22.56 49.85
N PHE A 12 -55.47 -22.12 49.15
CA PHE A 12 -55.62 -22.33 47.70
C PHE A 12 -55.85 -21.01 46.92
N LEU A 13 -55.74 -19.85 47.57
CA LEU A 13 -55.97 -18.53 46.94
C LEU A 13 -54.81 -17.55 47.12
N GLU A 14 -53.64 -18.02 47.56
CA GLU A 14 -52.41 -17.19 47.64
C GLU A 14 -51.30 -17.61 46.66
N GLU A 15 -51.44 -18.73 45.94
CA GLU A 15 -50.43 -19.14 44.92
C GLU A 15 -50.69 -18.59 43.51
N GLU A 16 -51.88 -18.05 43.19
CA GLU A 16 -52.16 -17.52 41.84
C GLU A 16 -51.86 -16.02 41.66
N LYS A 17 -51.32 -15.32 42.68
CA LYS A 17 -51.04 -13.88 42.59
C LYS A 17 -49.57 -13.51 42.45
N GLU A 18 -48.68 -14.49 42.31
CA GLU A 18 -47.23 -14.28 42.16
C GLU A 18 -46.66 -14.84 40.83
N GLU A 19 -47.51 -15.11 39.83
CA GLU A 19 -47.07 -15.47 38.47
C GLU A 19 -47.39 -14.44 37.38
N ASP A 20 -48.20 -13.41 37.65
CA ASP A 20 -48.49 -12.36 36.67
C ASP A 20 -47.51 -11.16 36.71
N GLU A 21 -46.63 -11.07 37.71
CA GLU A 21 -45.58 -10.03 37.79
C GLU A 21 -44.19 -10.54 37.34
N LYS A 22 -44.14 -11.58 36.50
CA LYS A 22 -42.90 -12.05 35.85
C LYS A 22 -42.97 -12.16 34.32
N LEU A 23 -44.06 -11.70 33.69
CA LEU A 23 -44.18 -11.66 32.23
C LEU A 23 -43.87 -10.29 31.57
N GLU A 24 -43.72 -9.20 32.32
CA GLU A 24 -43.41 -7.88 31.72
C GLU A 24 -41.90 -7.56 31.62
N THR A 25 -41.04 -8.30 32.32
CA THR A 25 -39.59 -8.03 32.33
C THR A 25 -38.81 -8.82 31.27
N GLY A 26 -39.34 -9.97 30.82
CA GLY A 26 -38.73 -10.80 29.76
C GLY A 26 -38.82 -10.19 28.35
N GLY A 27 -39.94 -9.52 28.03
CA GLY A 27 -40.12 -8.83 26.74
C GLY A 27 -39.16 -7.65 26.55
N ARG A 28 -38.85 -6.94 27.64
CA ARG A 28 -37.98 -5.75 27.61
C ARG A 28 -36.50 -6.09 27.41
N PHE A 29 -36.03 -7.24 27.90
CA PHE A 29 -34.65 -7.70 27.71
C PHE A 29 -34.40 -8.21 26.28
N HIS A 30 -35.31 -9.03 25.74
CA HIS A 30 -35.19 -9.51 24.36
C HIS A 30 -35.32 -8.39 23.33
N HIS A 31 -36.15 -7.37 23.58
CA HIS A 31 -36.29 -6.22 22.68
C HIS A 31 -35.04 -5.33 22.69
N LYS A 32 -34.41 -5.12 23.86
CA LYS A 32 -33.13 -4.40 23.97
C LYS A 32 -31.97 -5.15 23.31
N MET A 33 -31.93 -6.47 23.46
CA MET A 33 -30.91 -7.32 22.83
C MET A 33 -31.07 -7.38 21.30
N LYS A 34 -32.30 -7.50 20.80
CA LYS A 34 -32.59 -7.44 19.34
C LYS A 34 -32.30 -6.05 18.76
N LEU A 35 -32.63 -4.97 19.48
CA LEU A 35 -32.33 -3.61 19.05
C LEU A 35 -30.82 -3.32 19.03
N SER A 36 -30.07 -3.85 20.00
CA SER A 36 -28.60 -3.75 20.05
C SER A 36 -27.92 -4.51 18.92
N ILE A 37 -28.39 -5.73 18.60
CA ILE A 37 -27.89 -6.51 17.45
C ILE A 37 -28.21 -5.79 16.14
N PHE A 38 -29.41 -5.21 16.00
CA PHE A 38 -29.80 -4.46 14.81
C PHE A 38 -28.94 -3.18 14.63
N LEU A 39 -28.65 -2.46 15.72
CA LEU A 39 -27.73 -1.32 15.69
C LEU A 39 -26.31 -1.73 15.28
N PHE A 40 -25.81 -2.86 15.81
CA PHE A 40 -24.48 -3.38 15.48
C PHE A 40 -24.37 -3.78 13.99
N LEU A 41 -25.42 -4.40 13.45
CA LEU A 41 -25.50 -4.75 12.03
C LEU A 41 -25.55 -3.52 11.11
N ILE A 42 -26.26 -2.45 11.50
CA ILE A 42 -26.27 -1.18 10.76
C ILE A 42 -24.89 -0.52 10.77
N LEU A 43 -24.18 -0.55 11.90
CA LEU A 43 -22.82 -0.02 12.00
C LEU A 43 -21.82 -0.80 11.12
N LEU A 44 -22.00 -2.12 10.99
CA LEU A 44 -21.20 -2.99 10.11
C LEU A 44 -21.46 -2.75 8.61
N GLN A 45 -22.62 -2.22 8.22
CA GLN A 45 -22.93 -1.92 6.80
C GLN A 45 -22.42 -0.55 6.33
N CYS A 46 -21.92 0.29 7.25
CA CYS A 46 -21.38 1.62 6.92
C CYS A 46 -19.87 1.63 6.65
N SER A 47 -19.14 0.53 6.82
CA SER A 47 -17.71 0.46 6.49
C SER A 47 -17.50 0.12 5.02
N HIS A 48 -17.88 1.02 4.11
CA HIS A 48 -17.33 0.97 2.76
C HIS A 48 -15.87 1.45 2.84
N PRO A 49 -14.88 0.69 2.34
CA PRO A 49 -13.51 1.19 2.28
C PRO A 49 -13.51 2.44 1.38
N ILE A 50 -13.31 3.60 2.00
CA ILE A 50 -13.14 4.86 1.28
C ILE A 50 -11.88 4.68 0.42
N LYS A 51 -12.06 4.60 -0.90
CA LYS A 51 -10.93 4.65 -1.82
C LYS A 51 -10.31 6.04 -1.69
N ALA A 52 -9.12 6.11 -1.10
CA ALA A 52 -8.38 7.35 -1.03
C ALA A 52 -8.09 7.86 -2.45
N SER A 53 -8.20 9.17 -2.63
CA SER A 53 -7.84 9.83 -3.88
C SER A 53 -6.34 9.69 -4.16
N ILE A 54 -5.93 9.84 -5.43
CA ILE A 54 -4.50 9.85 -5.80
C ILE A 54 -3.78 10.99 -5.05
N GLU A 55 -4.44 12.13 -4.88
CA GLU A 55 -4.01 13.27 -4.08
C GLU A 55 -3.66 12.88 -2.65
N GLU A 56 -4.56 12.20 -1.95
CA GLU A 56 -4.34 11.77 -0.57
C GLU A 56 -3.20 10.77 -0.47
N ILE A 57 -3.16 9.78 -1.36
CA ILE A 57 -2.12 8.74 -1.39
C ILE A 57 -0.74 9.39 -1.67
N CYS A 58 -0.64 10.25 -2.68
CA CYS A 58 0.59 10.96 -2.99
C CYS A 58 1.03 11.88 -1.85
N LYS A 59 0.09 12.56 -1.18
CA LYS A 59 0.40 13.44 -0.06
C LYS A 59 0.97 12.65 1.12
N GLN A 60 0.36 11.51 1.43
CA GLN A 60 0.82 10.62 2.49
C GLN A 60 2.20 10.01 2.17
N ALA A 61 2.38 9.50 0.96
CA ALA A 61 3.61 8.82 0.53
C ALA A 61 4.83 9.75 0.51
N THR A 62 4.65 11.00 0.13
CA THR A 62 5.75 11.95 -0.09
C THR A 62 6.09 12.80 1.14
N SER A 63 5.40 12.58 2.28
CA SER A 63 5.63 13.31 3.54
C SER A 63 5.65 14.84 3.36
N ASN A 64 4.80 15.37 2.48
CA ASN A 64 4.72 16.78 2.09
C ASN A 64 5.95 17.36 1.34
N ASN A 65 6.84 16.54 0.79
CA ASN A 65 7.83 17.04 -0.17
C ASN A 65 7.12 17.50 -1.45
N ILE A 66 7.15 18.82 -1.72
CA ILE A 66 6.36 19.45 -2.80
C ILE A 66 6.70 18.86 -4.17
N ASP A 67 7.97 18.64 -4.46
CA ASP A 67 8.40 18.17 -5.77
C ASP A 67 8.06 16.69 -6.00
N SER A 68 8.28 15.85 -4.98
CA SER A 68 7.87 14.44 -4.99
C SER A 68 6.36 14.31 -5.10
N TYR A 69 5.59 15.17 -4.43
CA TYR A 69 4.13 15.21 -4.52
C TYR A 69 3.67 15.56 -5.94
N LYS A 70 4.23 16.63 -6.53
CA LYS A 70 3.91 17.02 -7.92
C LYS A 70 4.25 15.91 -8.91
N PHE A 71 5.43 15.29 -8.75
CA PHE A 71 5.85 14.18 -9.57
C PHE A 71 4.90 12.97 -9.44
N CYS A 72 4.54 12.59 -8.22
CA CYS A 72 3.58 11.52 -7.93
C CYS A 72 2.24 11.76 -8.64
N ILE A 73 1.66 12.95 -8.47
CA ILE A 73 0.36 13.30 -9.04
C ILE A 73 0.42 13.28 -10.57
N THR A 74 1.44 13.90 -11.15
CA THR A 74 1.60 13.99 -12.60
C THR A 74 1.76 12.61 -13.22
N THR A 75 2.61 11.79 -12.61
CA THR A 75 2.87 10.42 -13.04
C THR A 75 1.61 9.56 -12.97
N LEU A 76 0.91 9.55 -11.83
CA LEU A 76 -0.19 8.62 -11.60
C LEU A 76 -1.51 9.04 -12.27
N LYS A 77 -1.84 10.34 -12.30
CA LYS A 77 -3.07 10.80 -12.98
C LYS A 77 -3.07 10.51 -14.48
N SER A 78 -1.88 10.40 -15.08
CA SER A 78 -1.75 9.99 -16.48
C SER A 78 -2.10 8.52 -16.73
N LYS A 79 -2.14 7.69 -15.67
CA LYS A 79 -2.32 6.23 -15.76
C LYS A 79 -3.63 5.74 -15.19
N THR A 80 -4.15 6.37 -14.14
CA THR A 80 -5.41 5.97 -13.53
C THR A 80 -6.17 7.17 -12.95
N LYS A 81 -7.49 7.03 -12.88
CA LYS A 81 -8.39 8.02 -12.24
C LYS A 81 -8.78 7.62 -10.82
N THR A 82 -8.81 6.32 -10.52
CA THR A 82 -9.13 5.77 -9.20
C THR A 82 -8.42 4.43 -9.03
N ALA A 83 -7.70 4.27 -7.94
CA ALA A 83 -6.91 3.08 -7.65
C ALA A 83 -6.72 2.99 -6.13
N ASN A 84 -6.81 1.78 -5.57
CA ASN A 84 -6.41 1.59 -4.17
C ASN A 84 -4.87 1.72 -4.05
N GLN A 85 -4.33 1.76 -2.83
CA GLN A 85 -2.89 1.93 -2.66
C GLN A 85 -2.05 0.79 -3.28
N GLU A 86 -2.55 -0.46 -3.25
CA GLU A 86 -1.86 -1.60 -3.89
C GLU A 86 -1.80 -1.44 -5.42
N ASP A 87 -2.90 -0.97 -6.03
CA ASP A 87 -2.97 -0.71 -7.47
C ASP A 87 -2.03 0.43 -7.88
N ILE A 88 -2.00 1.52 -7.09
CA ILE A 88 -1.10 2.66 -7.33
C ILE A 88 0.37 2.23 -7.19
N PHE A 89 0.69 1.44 -6.17
CA PHE A 89 2.02 0.89 -5.98
C PHE A 89 2.44 0.00 -7.16
N ALA A 90 1.52 -0.84 -7.67
CA ALA A 90 1.80 -1.68 -8.82
C ALA A 90 2.10 -0.84 -10.08
N ILE A 91 1.28 0.18 -10.36
CA ILE A 91 1.51 1.10 -11.47
C ILE A 91 2.86 1.80 -11.35
N ALA A 92 3.21 2.32 -10.16
CA ALA A 92 4.48 3.02 -9.96
C ALA A 92 5.69 2.08 -10.14
N SER A 93 5.56 0.84 -9.68
CA SER A 93 6.59 -0.19 -9.80
C SER A 93 6.76 -0.67 -11.24
N ASP A 94 5.68 -0.80 -12.01
CA ASP A 94 5.74 -1.10 -13.44
C ASP A 94 6.44 0.04 -14.19
N LEU A 95 6.10 1.30 -13.92
CA LEU A 95 6.77 2.46 -14.52
C LEU A 95 8.26 2.49 -14.20
N MET A 96 8.64 2.18 -12.96
CA MET A 96 10.03 2.05 -12.55
C MET A 96 10.73 0.95 -13.37
N MET A 97 10.16 -0.26 -13.44
CA MET A 97 10.77 -1.37 -14.18
C MET A 97 10.85 -1.06 -15.68
N ASP A 98 9.83 -0.43 -16.25
CA ASP A 98 9.84 0.03 -17.64
C ASP A 98 10.96 1.03 -17.90
N ALA A 99 11.16 2.01 -17.01
CA ALA A 99 12.24 2.98 -17.13
C ALA A 99 13.61 2.30 -17.08
N PHE A 100 13.83 1.35 -16.17
CA PHE A 100 15.10 0.62 -16.10
C PHE A 100 15.36 -0.22 -17.36
N HIS A 101 14.34 -0.93 -17.87
CA HIS A 101 14.47 -1.68 -19.11
C HIS A 101 14.67 -0.78 -20.33
N ARG A 102 13.98 0.36 -20.42
CA ARG A 102 14.19 1.36 -21.47
C ARG A 102 15.62 1.87 -21.44
N ASN A 103 16.13 2.24 -20.27
CA ASN A 103 17.47 2.78 -20.14
C ASN A 103 18.53 1.73 -20.48
N LEU A 104 18.31 0.46 -20.14
CA LEU A 104 19.17 -0.64 -20.58
C LEU A 104 19.21 -0.74 -22.12
N ARG A 105 18.05 -0.59 -22.80
CA ARG A 105 18.00 -0.57 -24.26
C ARG A 105 18.70 0.65 -24.85
N ILE A 106 18.50 1.84 -24.29
CA ILE A 106 19.19 3.07 -24.71
C ILE A 106 20.71 2.88 -24.60
N ILE A 107 21.20 2.24 -23.54
CA ILE A 107 22.63 1.91 -23.40
C ILE A 107 23.11 1.01 -24.53
N GLN A 108 22.34 -0.02 -24.89
CA GLN A 108 22.69 -0.92 -25.99
C GLN A 108 22.75 -0.16 -27.33
N GLU A 109 21.75 0.68 -27.60
CA GLU A 109 21.70 1.51 -28.81
C GLU A 109 22.89 2.48 -28.87
N LEU A 110 23.23 3.15 -27.76
CA LEU A 110 24.41 4.01 -27.68
C LEU A 110 25.71 3.24 -27.88
N GLN A 111 25.82 2.00 -27.39
CA GLN A 111 27.03 1.18 -27.60
C GLN A 111 27.26 0.82 -29.07
N GLU A 112 26.19 0.68 -29.85
CA GLU A 112 26.23 0.39 -31.29
C GLU A 112 26.53 1.64 -32.13
N GLU A 113 26.38 2.84 -31.55
CA GLU A 113 26.60 4.10 -32.25
C GLU A 113 28.07 4.31 -32.64
N LYS A 114 28.29 4.67 -33.90
CA LYS A 114 29.61 5.03 -34.42
C LYS A 114 29.97 6.44 -33.96
N GLY A 115 31.23 6.64 -33.57
CA GLY A 115 31.75 7.97 -33.22
C GLY A 115 31.85 8.24 -31.72
N LEU A 116 31.40 7.31 -30.87
CA LEU A 116 31.68 7.39 -29.45
C LEU A 116 33.17 7.19 -29.15
N SER A 117 33.69 8.02 -28.26
CA SER A 117 35.05 7.86 -27.73
C SER A 117 35.17 6.57 -26.92
N LYS A 118 36.41 6.07 -26.78
CA LYS A 118 36.71 4.90 -25.93
C LYS A 118 36.22 5.07 -24.48
N LYS A 119 36.29 6.31 -23.96
CA LYS A 119 35.82 6.68 -22.64
C LYS A 119 34.29 6.53 -22.51
N GLN A 120 33.55 7.05 -23.49
CA GLN A 120 32.09 6.88 -23.55
C GLN A 120 31.69 5.40 -23.64
N GLN A 121 32.37 4.64 -24.50
CA GLN A 121 32.13 3.19 -24.64
C GLN A 121 32.40 2.41 -23.35
N ASN A 122 33.45 2.76 -22.60
CA ASN A 122 33.73 2.15 -21.30
C ASN A 122 32.65 2.48 -20.25
N ALA A 123 32.26 3.75 -20.15
CA ALA A 123 31.21 4.18 -19.23
C ALA A 123 29.88 3.49 -19.54
N LEU A 124 29.49 3.40 -20.81
CA LEU A 124 28.28 2.70 -21.24
C LEU A 124 28.32 1.21 -20.91
N ARG A 125 29.45 0.52 -21.07
CA ARG A 125 29.60 -0.89 -20.69
C ARG A 125 29.40 -1.12 -19.20
N PHE A 126 29.92 -0.20 -18.39
CA PHE A 126 29.69 -0.22 -16.95
C PHE A 126 28.21 0.02 -16.64
N CYS A 127 27.60 1.03 -17.26
CA CYS A 127 26.17 1.33 -17.12
C CYS A 127 25.29 0.14 -17.49
N PHE A 128 25.60 -0.59 -18.57
CA PHE A 128 24.86 -1.78 -18.98
C PHE A 128 24.81 -2.82 -17.86
N THR A 129 25.96 -3.08 -17.24
CA THR A 129 26.08 -4.01 -16.11
C THR A 129 25.32 -3.50 -14.88
N ALA A 130 25.47 -2.21 -14.57
CA ALA A 130 24.80 -1.60 -13.43
C ALA A 130 23.26 -1.66 -13.56
N TYR A 131 22.70 -1.29 -14.71
CA TYR A 131 21.26 -1.38 -14.96
C TYR A 131 20.75 -2.82 -14.89
N GLY A 132 21.47 -3.79 -15.47
CA GLY A 132 21.12 -5.21 -15.35
C GLY A 132 21.09 -5.69 -13.89
N ASN A 133 22.07 -5.29 -13.09
CA ASN A 133 22.09 -5.58 -11.65
C ASN A 133 20.94 -4.90 -10.90
N GLY A 134 20.58 -3.67 -11.28
CA GLY A 134 19.48 -2.91 -10.68
C GLY A 134 18.14 -3.59 -10.93
N ILE A 135 17.89 -4.00 -12.17
CA ILE A 135 16.70 -4.78 -12.58
C ILE A 135 16.60 -6.05 -11.72
N SER A 136 17.65 -6.86 -11.67
CA SER A 136 17.65 -8.12 -10.90
C SER A 136 17.39 -7.93 -9.40
N LYS A 137 17.84 -6.82 -8.82
CA LYS A 137 17.57 -6.46 -7.42
C LYS A 137 16.11 -6.07 -7.20
N MET A 138 15.50 -5.38 -8.17
CA MET A 138 14.16 -4.79 -8.05
C MET A 138 13.02 -5.69 -8.51
N GLU A 139 13.25 -6.65 -9.41
CA GLU A 139 12.23 -7.63 -9.85
C GLU A 139 11.55 -8.33 -8.66
N GLN A 140 12.26 -8.44 -7.55
CA GLN A 140 11.80 -9.13 -6.37
C GLN A 140 10.88 -8.27 -5.49
N VAL A 141 10.77 -6.96 -5.72
CA VAL A 141 10.03 -6.01 -4.86
C VAL A 141 8.55 -6.39 -4.74
N PHE A 142 7.90 -6.76 -5.85
CA PHE A 142 6.50 -7.15 -5.88
C PHE A 142 6.19 -8.42 -5.06
N PHE A 143 7.06 -9.42 -5.13
CA PHE A 143 6.93 -10.65 -4.35
C PHE A 143 7.36 -10.45 -2.90
N ARG A 144 8.40 -9.66 -2.67
CA ARG A 144 9.04 -9.52 -1.37
C ARG A 144 8.27 -8.63 -0.41
N TYR A 145 7.61 -7.55 -0.84
CA TYR A 145 6.95 -6.69 0.16
C TYR A 145 5.85 -7.42 0.95
N LYS A 146 5.12 -8.36 0.30
CA LYS A 146 4.10 -9.19 0.95
C LYS A 146 4.70 -10.32 1.81
N LEU A 147 5.89 -10.83 1.46
CA LEU A 147 6.49 -12.01 2.10
C LEU A 147 7.54 -11.69 3.17
N VAL A 148 8.33 -10.65 2.95
CA VAL A 148 9.50 -10.30 3.78
C VAL A 148 9.42 -8.88 4.34
N GLY A 149 8.34 -8.15 4.05
CA GLY A 149 8.05 -6.86 4.64
C GLY A 149 8.56 -5.65 3.85
N VAL A 150 8.08 -4.48 4.27
CA VAL A 150 8.27 -3.19 3.60
C VAL A 150 9.73 -2.78 3.54
N ASP A 151 10.51 -3.00 4.61
CA ASP A 151 11.89 -2.55 4.68
C ASP A 151 12.79 -3.27 3.67
N ILE A 152 12.58 -4.57 3.47
CA ILE A 152 13.34 -5.33 2.47
C ILE A 152 12.97 -4.87 1.06
N ALA A 153 11.69 -4.61 0.80
CA ALA A 153 11.27 -4.06 -0.49
C ALA A 153 11.91 -2.68 -0.76
N LYS A 154 11.93 -1.78 0.24
CA LYS A 154 12.61 -0.48 0.14
C LYS A 154 14.10 -0.63 -0.10
N ASN A 155 14.76 -1.57 0.58
CA ASN A 155 16.18 -1.85 0.38
C ASN A 155 16.48 -2.38 -1.03
N CYS A 156 15.61 -3.22 -1.60
CA CYS A 156 15.73 -3.68 -2.99
C CYS A 156 15.64 -2.50 -3.98
N VAL A 157 14.66 -1.62 -3.80
CA VAL A 157 14.52 -0.41 -4.64
C VAL A 157 15.73 0.52 -4.47
N GLY A 158 16.17 0.75 -3.23
CA GLY A 158 17.37 1.55 -2.92
C GLY A 158 18.62 1.00 -3.60
N ALA A 159 18.83 -0.32 -3.52
CA ALA A 159 19.95 -0.96 -4.19
C ALA A 159 19.88 -0.86 -5.73
N GLY A 160 18.69 -0.71 -6.32
CA GLY A 160 18.51 -0.37 -7.72
C GLY A 160 18.90 1.08 -8.04
N ILE A 161 18.50 2.03 -7.21
CA ILE A 161 18.91 3.44 -7.29
C ILE A 161 20.44 3.56 -7.22
N ASP A 162 21.09 2.83 -6.32
CA ASP A 162 22.54 2.81 -6.18
C ASP A 162 23.23 2.38 -7.49
N GLN A 163 22.64 1.44 -8.25
CA GLN A 163 23.20 1.05 -9.54
C GLN A 163 23.12 2.18 -10.58
N VAL A 164 22.03 2.97 -10.57
CA VAL A 164 21.92 4.15 -11.46
C VAL A 164 22.98 5.20 -11.08
N ALA A 165 23.22 5.40 -9.78
CA ALA A 165 24.29 6.28 -9.31
C ALA A 165 25.67 5.79 -9.78
N LEU A 166 25.95 4.48 -9.69
CA LEU A 166 27.19 3.90 -10.20
C LEU A 166 27.35 4.09 -11.72
N CYS A 167 26.26 4.05 -12.50
CA CYS A 167 26.30 4.41 -13.93
C CYS A 167 26.73 5.87 -14.13
N ASN A 168 26.14 6.82 -13.40
CA ASN A 168 26.56 8.23 -13.46
C ASN A 168 28.03 8.41 -13.07
N GLU A 169 28.48 7.73 -12.01
CA GLU A 169 29.88 7.75 -11.58
C GLU A 169 30.84 7.22 -12.65
N ALA A 170 30.43 6.27 -13.49
CA ALA A 170 31.28 5.73 -14.55
C ALA A 170 31.69 6.82 -15.55
N PHE A 171 30.76 7.69 -15.93
CA PHE A 171 31.08 8.85 -16.79
C PHE A 171 32.01 9.84 -16.08
N VAL A 172 31.77 10.10 -14.78
CA VAL A 172 32.62 10.99 -13.98
C VAL A 172 34.05 10.44 -13.85
N LYS A 173 34.21 9.13 -13.61
CA LYS A 173 35.52 8.45 -13.51
C LYS A 173 36.30 8.53 -14.81
N GLU A 174 35.61 8.50 -15.95
CA GLU A 174 36.20 8.68 -17.27
C GLU A 174 36.48 10.17 -17.60
N GLY A 175 36.00 11.11 -16.77
CA GLY A 175 36.18 12.55 -16.93
C GLY A 175 35.35 13.12 -18.08
N ILE A 176 34.17 12.56 -18.34
CA ILE A 176 33.26 12.94 -19.42
C ILE A 176 31.86 13.22 -18.88
N LYS A 177 31.06 13.99 -19.65
CA LYS A 177 29.65 14.21 -19.33
C LYS A 177 28.87 12.92 -19.59
N SER A 178 27.90 12.61 -18.73
CA SER A 178 26.97 11.51 -18.93
C SER A 178 26.11 11.73 -20.17
N LEU A 179 25.92 10.66 -20.94
CA LEU A 179 25.01 10.61 -22.09
C LEU A 179 23.56 10.26 -21.69
N MET A 180 23.33 10.02 -20.39
CA MET A 180 22.07 9.49 -19.87
C MET A 180 21.55 10.28 -18.66
N VAL A 181 21.82 11.58 -18.61
CA VAL A 181 21.50 12.41 -17.42
C VAL A 181 20.00 12.37 -17.14
N GLU A 182 19.18 12.61 -18.16
CA GLU A 182 17.73 12.72 -18.04
C GLU A 182 17.11 11.34 -17.75
N GLU A 183 17.56 10.31 -18.46
CA GLU A 183 17.12 8.93 -18.31
C GLU A 183 17.44 8.40 -16.90
N ASN A 184 18.64 8.67 -16.39
CA ASN A 184 19.05 8.26 -15.05
C ASN A 184 18.24 8.99 -13.98
N GLU A 185 17.97 10.29 -14.16
CA GLU A 185 17.16 11.06 -13.23
C GLU A 185 15.70 10.57 -13.20
N GLU A 186 15.11 10.30 -14.35
CA GLU A 186 13.75 9.73 -14.45
C GLU A 186 13.67 8.39 -13.73
N ALA A 187 14.60 7.47 -13.98
CA ALA A 187 14.64 6.15 -13.36
C ALA A 187 14.75 6.26 -11.82
N ILE A 188 15.59 7.17 -11.31
CA ILE A 188 15.73 7.43 -9.87
C ILE A 188 14.43 7.98 -9.28
N ASN A 189 13.76 8.91 -9.98
CA ASN A 189 12.52 9.52 -9.50
C ASN A 189 11.37 8.50 -9.46
N LEU A 190 11.26 7.64 -10.48
CA LEU A 190 10.27 6.55 -10.51
C LEU A 190 10.55 5.49 -9.44
N ALA A 191 11.81 5.12 -9.24
CA ALA A 191 12.19 4.19 -8.17
C ALA A 191 11.87 4.77 -6.77
N ARG A 192 12.20 6.04 -6.54
CA ARG A 192 11.85 6.73 -5.29
C ARG A 192 10.34 6.77 -5.07
N LEU A 193 9.57 7.08 -6.12
CA LEU A 193 8.11 7.09 -6.07
C LEU A 193 7.56 5.69 -5.70
N ALA A 194 8.01 4.63 -6.38
CA ALA A 194 7.61 3.27 -6.08
C ALA A 194 7.91 2.88 -4.62
N SER A 195 9.11 3.24 -4.12
CA SER A 195 9.52 3.02 -2.73
C SER A 195 8.62 3.74 -1.71
N GLN A 196 8.22 4.98 -2.01
CA GLN A 196 7.31 5.77 -1.16
C GLN A 196 5.88 5.21 -1.14
N LEU A 197 5.47 4.51 -2.20
CA LEU A 197 4.13 3.97 -2.35
C LEU A 197 3.98 2.53 -1.84
N ILE A 198 5.07 1.87 -1.41
CA ILE A 198 5.00 0.51 -0.84
C ILE A 198 3.94 0.47 0.27
N PRO A 199 2.88 -0.33 0.13
CA PRO A 199 1.83 -0.43 1.14
C PRO A 199 2.40 -0.97 2.46
N PRO A 200 1.89 -0.50 3.62
CA PRO A 200 2.24 -1.11 4.89
C PRO A 200 1.84 -2.58 4.91
N ALA A 201 2.61 -3.42 5.62
CA ALA A 201 2.21 -4.79 5.86
C ALA A 201 0.86 -4.80 6.60
N LYS A 202 -0.10 -5.61 6.14
CA LYS A 202 -1.36 -5.82 6.87
C LYS A 202 -1.01 -6.56 8.16
N ALA A 203 -1.28 -5.91 9.30
CA ALA A 203 -1.12 -6.47 10.63
C ALA A 203 -2.09 -7.63 10.87
#